data_AF-A0AAW4I7E9-F1
#
_entry.id   AF-A0AAW4I7E9-F1
#
_cell.length_a   1.000
_cell.length_b   1.000
_cell.length_c   1.000
_cell.angle_alpha   90.00
_cell.angle_beta   90.00
_cell.angle_gamma   90.00
#
_symmetry.space_group_name_H-M   'P 1'
#
loop_
_entity.id
_entity.type
_entity.pdbx_description
1 polymer ?
#
loop_
_entity_poly.entity_id
_entity_poly.type
_entity_poly.pdbx_seq_one_letter_code
_entity_poly.pdbx_strand_id
1 'polypeptide(L)'
;MASAAVPPASANALGSAIVVQDQASLRAAPRDGAQQQASLWQGEVLEVRGERLDYLQVWDHKRERGGFIRASDVRRMALTEAEGPALLAVLRFMQDTPGAEALGIGLTAAYLQAAPGQLLAGVEGAQAFDALGTFADRLARRASVAVPGKASGARLSAHLDVANAYGVRFATYEVEGRMQVCYEGEAFRRVLAMPVADAAQRARAALALTRPECINPDLPAHERARVHAWQVDVLERVDVAGLPPYLRNRVQMRRASVWGATAFEQARKNVADPAVAAAAARALTEFAGVSKADLPDEDQSNYNDAAMRVSAVRWALVPTTAPAAPSKAARPTLVTEPGAPGETCVLLVDSQHTAQAPLLRRCTYGVVWSASASTNREGTAVALAVQPLEGWRELWVLRKTEGGWLADVLPPAATTPETGVAEWAGWVPGGQQMLVAREARGQGRYRKSFEVVRLDGLTTERVTGDVAALPLFQRWQDPAWKRQTLSLR
;
A
#
# COMPACT_ATOMS: atom_id res chain seq x y z
N MET A 1 -67.12 33.39 -19.85
CA MET A 1 -66.22 32.24 -20.09
C MET A 1 -65.00 32.42 -19.21
N ALA A 2 -64.93 31.66 -18.11
CA ALA A 2 -63.85 31.76 -17.14
C ALA A 2 -62.61 31.03 -17.65
N SER A 3 -61.48 31.73 -17.63
CA SER A 3 -60.16 31.18 -17.99
C SER A 3 -59.76 30.14 -16.94
N ALA A 4 -59.72 28.87 -17.32
CA ALA A 4 -59.25 27.80 -16.46
C ALA A 4 -57.74 27.99 -16.21
N ALA A 5 -57.38 28.27 -14.97
CA ALA A 5 -56.00 28.29 -14.52
C ALA A 5 -55.42 26.87 -14.62
N VAL A 6 -54.37 26.71 -15.40
CA VAL A 6 -53.55 25.49 -15.43
C VAL A 6 -52.92 25.34 -14.03
N PRO A 7 -53.08 24.20 -13.34
CA PRO A 7 -52.47 24.00 -12.04
C PRO A 7 -50.94 24.01 -12.18
N PRO A 8 -50.19 24.57 -11.21
CA PRO A 8 -48.74 24.46 -11.22
C PRO A 8 -48.37 22.98 -11.16
N ALA A 9 -47.48 22.56 -12.06
CA ALA A 9 -46.90 21.22 -12.02
C ALA A 9 -46.25 21.00 -10.64
N SER A 10 -46.50 19.84 -10.05
CA SER A 10 -45.88 19.38 -8.82
C SER A 10 -44.35 19.55 -8.90
N ALA A 11 -43.71 20.05 -7.84
CA ALA A 11 -42.26 20.25 -7.79
C ALA A 11 -41.42 18.99 -8.13
N ASN A 12 -42.03 17.79 -8.03
CA ASN A 12 -41.40 16.51 -8.38
C ASN A 12 -41.54 16.08 -9.85
N ALA A 13 -42.20 16.84 -10.73
CA ALA A 13 -42.46 16.38 -12.11
C ALA A 13 -41.29 16.62 -13.08
N LEU A 14 -40.35 17.53 -12.76
CA LEU A 14 -39.31 17.99 -13.70
C LEU A 14 -37.96 17.27 -13.52
N GLY A 15 -37.85 16.39 -12.52
CA GLY A 15 -36.69 15.56 -12.28
C GLY A 15 -35.51 16.29 -11.63
N SER A 16 -34.35 15.63 -11.67
CA SER A 16 -33.08 16.18 -11.17
C SER A 16 -32.12 16.46 -12.33
N ALA A 17 -31.08 17.23 -12.08
CA ALA A 17 -29.98 17.43 -13.02
C ALA A 17 -28.64 17.28 -12.31
N ILE A 18 -27.72 16.53 -12.89
CA ILE A 18 -26.35 16.38 -12.38
C ILE A 18 -25.40 17.27 -13.16
N VAL A 19 -24.55 18.00 -12.47
CA VAL A 19 -23.53 18.86 -13.08
C VAL A 19 -22.46 17.97 -13.72
N VAL A 20 -22.12 18.22 -14.99
CA VAL A 20 -21.16 17.40 -15.75
C VAL A 20 -19.81 18.11 -16.00
N GLN A 21 -19.69 19.38 -15.59
CA GLN A 21 -18.46 20.17 -15.74
C GLN A 21 -17.98 20.73 -14.39
N ASP A 22 -16.67 20.87 -14.24
CA ASP A 22 -16.11 21.63 -13.13
C ASP A 22 -16.38 23.12 -13.30
N GLN A 23 -16.64 23.81 -12.18
CA GLN A 23 -16.86 25.25 -12.13
C GLN A 23 -18.07 25.76 -12.95
N ALA A 24 -19.11 24.93 -13.07
CA ALA A 24 -20.37 25.34 -13.69
C ALA A 24 -21.01 26.51 -12.92
N SER A 25 -21.50 27.52 -13.64
CA SER A 25 -21.99 28.75 -13.00
C SER A 25 -23.49 28.69 -12.70
N LEU A 26 -23.85 28.76 -11.42
CA LEU A 26 -25.23 29.03 -11.00
C LEU A 26 -25.45 30.54 -11.01
N ARG A 27 -26.40 31.04 -11.80
CA ARG A 27 -26.63 32.47 -12.05
C ARG A 27 -28.00 32.94 -11.58
N ALA A 28 -28.11 34.23 -11.27
CA ALA A 28 -29.38 34.82 -10.83
C ALA A 28 -30.45 34.95 -11.95
N ALA A 29 -30.05 34.88 -13.23
CA ALA A 29 -30.94 34.99 -14.38
C ALA A 29 -30.40 34.15 -15.57
N PRO A 30 -31.25 33.75 -16.54
CA PRO A 30 -30.87 32.88 -17.67
C PRO A 30 -30.13 33.66 -18.77
N ARG A 31 -28.93 34.16 -18.44
CA ARG A 31 -28.01 34.85 -19.37
C ARG A 31 -26.59 34.86 -18.79
N ASP A 32 -25.57 34.85 -19.63
CA ASP A 32 -24.17 34.80 -19.17
C ASP A 32 -23.74 36.01 -18.35
N GLY A 33 -24.21 37.20 -18.72
CA GLY A 33 -23.90 38.44 -17.99
C GLY A 33 -24.64 38.56 -16.65
N ALA A 34 -25.45 37.58 -16.25
CA ALA A 34 -26.09 37.59 -14.94
C ALA A 34 -25.08 37.29 -13.83
N GLN A 35 -25.29 37.91 -12.66
CA GLN A 35 -24.48 37.69 -11.47
C GLN A 35 -24.39 36.19 -11.15
N GLN A 36 -23.16 35.70 -11.04
CA GLN A 36 -22.89 34.35 -10.55
C GLN A 36 -23.16 34.31 -9.05
N GLN A 37 -24.02 33.37 -8.66
CA GLN A 37 -24.41 33.13 -7.26
C GLN A 37 -23.54 32.04 -6.62
N ALA A 38 -23.16 31.02 -7.38
CA ALA A 38 -22.30 29.95 -6.92
C ALA A 38 -21.50 29.33 -8.09
N SER A 39 -20.41 28.66 -7.74
CA SER A 39 -19.67 27.76 -8.63
C SER A 39 -19.96 26.33 -8.20
N LEU A 40 -20.43 25.52 -9.14
CA LEU A 40 -20.77 24.12 -8.95
C LEU A 40 -19.70 23.22 -9.56
N TRP A 41 -19.63 21.99 -9.08
CA TRP A 41 -18.63 21.00 -9.51
C TRP A 41 -19.31 19.77 -10.08
N GLN A 42 -18.58 19.06 -10.94
CA GLN A 42 -19.11 17.85 -11.55
C GLN A 42 -19.54 16.84 -10.47
N GLY A 43 -20.67 16.19 -10.69
CA GLY A 43 -21.28 15.27 -9.74
C GLY A 43 -22.24 15.90 -8.74
N GLU A 44 -22.32 17.23 -8.60
CA GLU A 44 -23.36 17.87 -7.78
C GLU A 44 -24.74 17.69 -8.44
N VAL A 45 -25.76 17.39 -7.63
CA VAL A 45 -27.16 17.19 -8.09
C VAL A 45 -28.02 18.39 -7.69
N LEU A 46 -28.89 18.78 -8.61
CA LEU A 46 -29.78 19.92 -8.51
C LEU A 46 -31.22 19.48 -8.78
N GLU A 47 -32.17 20.02 -8.03
CA GLU A 47 -33.61 19.85 -8.29
C GLU A 47 -34.01 20.77 -9.45
N VAL A 48 -34.64 20.24 -10.50
CA VAL A 48 -35.09 21.06 -11.63
C VAL A 48 -36.47 21.62 -11.34
N ARG A 49 -36.62 22.94 -11.45
CA ARG A 49 -37.89 23.66 -11.19
C ARG A 49 -38.49 24.33 -12.41
N GLY A 50 -37.74 24.43 -13.50
CA GLY A 50 -38.21 25.00 -14.75
C GLY A 50 -37.14 25.07 -15.82
N GLU A 51 -37.51 25.54 -16.99
CA GLU A 51 -36.61 25.77 -18.12
C GLU A 51 -36.94 27.11 -18.77
N ARG A 52 -35.90 27.86 -19.14
CA ARG A 52 -36.04 29.14 -19.81
C ARG A 52 -34.83 29.38 -20.70
N LEU A 53 -35.08 29.60 -22.00
CA LEU A 53 -34.03 29.67 -23.01
C LEU A 53 -33.17 28.39 -22.97
N ASP A 54 -31.85 28.51 -23.05
CA ASP A 54 -30.86 27.43 -22.92
C ASP A 54 -30.42 27.20 -21.45
N TYR A 55 -31.24 27.59 -20.48
CA TYR A 55 -30.98 27.45 -19.04
C TYR A 55 -32.06 26.63 -18.33
N LEU A 56 -31.62 25.83 -17.35
CA LEU A 56 -32.48 25.20 -16.37
C LEU A 56 -32.61 26.10 -15.15
N GLN A 57 -33.84 26.34 -14.69
CA GLN A 57 -34.10 26.89 -13.37
C GLN A 57 -34.01 25.74 -12.36
N VAL A 58 -33.13 25.89 -11.38
CA VAL A 58 -32.75 24.80 -10.48
C VAL A 58 -32.69 25.26 -9.02
N TRP A 59 -32.75 24.30 -8.11
CA TRP A 59 -32.50 24.48 -6.69
C TRP A 59 -31.37 23.57 -6.22
N ASP A 60 -30.33 24.19 -5.64
CA ASP A 60 -29.25 23.49 -4.95
C ASP A 60 -29.63 23.33 -3.47
N HIS A 61 -29.93 22.09 -3.07
CA HIS A 61 -30.26 21.77 -1.68
C HIS A 61 -29.09 21.93 -0.72
N LYS A 62 -27.84 21.70 -1.15
CA LYS A 62 -26.66 21.82 -0.30
C LYS A 62 -26.40 23.27 0.12
N ARG A 63 -26.68 24.21 -0.79
CA ARG A 63 -26.47 25.65 -0.57
C ARG A 63 -27.76 26.42 -0.30
N GLU A 64 -28.89 25.71 -0.24
CA GLU A 64 -30.24 26.25 -0.11
C GLU A 64 -30.50 27.44 -1.04
N ARG A 65 -30.14 27.26 -2.32
CA ARG A 65 -30.10 28.37 -3.28
C ARG A 65 -30.67 27.99 -4.63
N GLY A 66 -31.60 28.82 -5.11
CA GLY A 66 -32.15 28.75 -6.45
C GLY A 66 -31.40 29.64 -7.44
N GLY A 67 -31.36 29.21 -8.70
CA GLY A 67 -30.75 29.97 -9.79
C GLY A 67 -30.98 29.34 -11.15
N PHE A 68 -30.20 29.79 -12.14
CA PHE A 68 -30.20 29.31 -13.51
C PHE A 68 -28.83 28.74 -13.87
N ILE A 69 -28.80 27.57 -14.49
CA ILE A 69 -27.58 26.91 -14.99
C ILE A 69 -27.75 26.60 -16.47
N ARG A 70 -26.68 26.68 -17.27
CA ARG A 70 -26.73 26.33 -18.69
C ARG A 70 -27.08 24.86 -18.85
N ALA A 71 -27.97 24.55 -19.79
CA ALA A 71 -28.36 23.18 -20.08
C ALA A 71 -27.19 22.31 -20.56
N SER A 72 -26.14 22.91 -21.13
CA SER A 72 -24.89 22.23 -21.53
C SER A 72 -24.02 21.75 -20.38
N ASP A 73 -24.19 22.33 -19.18
CA ASP A 73 -23.32 22.09 -18.03
C ASP A 73 -23.88 21.00 -17.11
N VAL A 74 -25.08 20.51 -17.43
CA VAL A 74 -25.81 19.52 -16.63
C VAL A 74 -26.40 18.42 -17.51
N ARG A 75 -26.63 17.26 -16.91
CA ARG A 75 -27.40 16.17 -17.49
C ARG A 75 -28.67 15.97 -16.67
N ARG A 76 -29.84 16.08 -17.30
CA ARG A 76 -31.13 15.74 -16.67
C ARG A 76 -31.18 14.25 -16.36
N MET A 77 -31.78 13.90 -15.23
CA MET A 77 -32.03 12.55 -14.74
C MET A 77 -33.47 12.45 -14.24
N ALA A 78 -34.17 11.41 -14.66
CA ALA A 78 -35.52 11.11 -14.21
C ALA A 78 -35.54 10.34 -12.88
N LEU A 79 -34.45 9.63 -12.55
CA LEU A 79 -34.33 8.81 -11.34
C LEU A 79 -35.41 7.72 -11.26
N THR A 80 -35.76 7.15 -12.42
CA THR A 80 -36.73 6.07 -12.54
C THR A 80 -36.04 4.76 -12.92
N GLU A 81 -36.68 3.64 -12.61
CA GLU A 81 -36.17 2.31 -12.95
C GLU A 81 -35.84 2.15 -14.44
N ALA A 82 -36.65 2.78 -15.32
CA ALA A 82 -36.43 2.77 -16.77
C ALA A 82 -35.10 3.42 -17.21
N GLU A 83 -34.56 4.34 -16.40
CA GLU A 83 -33.28 5.01 -16.67
C GLU A 83 -32.08 4.16 -16.22
N GLY A 84 -32.29 3.15 -15.37
CA GLY A 84 -31.25 2.32 -14.76
C GLY A 84 -30.22 1.74 -15.75
N PRO A 85 -30.64 1.06 -16.83
CA PRO A 85 -29.71 0.51 -17.81
C PRO A 85 -28.82 1.56 -18.51
N ALA A 86 -29.37 2.75 -18.78
CA ALA A 86 -28.64 3.84 -19.40
C ALA A 86 -27.60 4.43 -18.43
N LEU A 87 -27.96 4.63 -17.17
CA LEU A 87 -27.04 5.08 -16.12
C LEU A 87 -25.89 4.07 -15.95
N LEU A 88 -26.19 2.77 -15.89
CA LEU A 88 -25.17 1.74 -15.76
C LEU A 88 -24.21 1.70 -16.96
N ALA A 89 -24.69 1.92 -18.17
CA ALA A 89 -23.84 2.00 -19.36
C ALA A 89 -22.86 3.19 -19.28
N VAL A 90 -23.33 4.36 -18.81
CA VAL A 90 -22.47 5.53 -18.57
C VAL A 90 -21.44 5.24 -17.48
N LEU A 91 -21.84 4.59 -16.39
CA LEU A 91 -20.93 4.22 -15.29
C LEU A 91 -19.79 3.32 -15.78
N ARG A 92 -20.09 2.32 -16.62
CA ARG A 92 -19.07 1.44 -17.20
C ARG A 92 -18.03 2.22 -18.01
N PHE A 93 -18.47 3.15 -18.86
CA PHE A 93 -17.56 4.01 -19.63
C PHE A 93 -16.71 4.92 -18.72
N MET A 94 -17.35 5.52 -17.71
CA MET A 94 -16.69 6.45 -16.80
C MET A 94 -15.70 5.77 -15.87
N GLN A 95 -15.93 4.51 -15.49
CA GLN A 95 -15.05 3.76 -14.60
C GLN A 95 -13.60 3.78 -15.11
N ASP A 96 -13.40 3.77 -16.43
CA ASP A 96 -12.08 3.80 -17.05
C ASP A 96 -11.60 5.22 -17.44
N THR A 97 -12.34 6.26 -17.07
CA THR A 97 -12.03 7.67 -17.38
C THR A 97 -11.48 8.39 -16.14
N PRO A 98 -10.16 8.69 -16.06
CA PRO A 98 -9.59 9.48 -14.98
C PRO A 98 -10.08 10.94 -15.02
N GLY A 99 -10.24 11.56 -13.86
CA GLY A 99 -10.67 12.97 -13.78
C GLY A 99 -12.18 13.17 -13.62
N ALA A 100 -12.96 12.13 -13.87
CA ALA A 100 -14.42 12.16 -13.78
C ALA A 100 -14.99 11.46 -12.53
N GLU A 101 -14.16 11.25 -11.50
CA GLU A 101 -14.53 10.44 -10.33
C GLU A 101 -15.71 11.01 -9.56
N ALA A 102 -15.75 12.34 -9.33
CA ALA A 102 -16.87 12.98 -8.62
C ALA A 102 -18.19 12.85 -9.39
N LEU A 103 -18.16 13.00 -10.72
CA LEU A 103 -19.33 12.76 -11.58
C LEU A 103 -19.75 11.28 -11.54
N GLY A 104 -18.79 10.35 -11.58
CA GLY A 104 -19.04 8.91 -11.51
C GLY A 104 -19.68 8.48 -10.20
N ILE A 105 -19.26 9.08 -9.08
CA ILE A 105 -19.87 8.89 -7.75
C ILE A 105 -21.32 9.39 -7.76
N GLY A 106 -21.58 10.59 -8.27
CA GLY A 106 -22.94 11.15 -8.34
C GLY A 106 -23.87 10.34 -9.25
N LEU A 107 -23.39 9.88 -10.40
CA LEU A 107 -24.15 8.99 -11.28
C LEU A 107 -24.40 7.61 -10.66
N THR A 108 -23.48 7.13 -9.82
CA THR A 108 -23.70 5.89 -9.09
C THR A 108 -24.78 6.08 -8.03
N ALA A 109 -24.78 7.21 -7.31
CA ALA A 109 -25.87 7.54 -6.39
C ALA A 109 -27.23 7.64 -7.12
N ALA A 110 -27.27 8.26 -8.29
CA ALA A 110 -28.46 8.30 -9.14
C ALA A 110 -28.93 6.90 -9.56
N TYR A 111 -28.01 6.02 -9.96
CA TYR A 111 -28.32 4.63 -10.27
C TYR A 111 -28.86 3.87 -9.05
N LEU A 112 -28.22 4.01 -7.88
CA LEU A 112 -28.66 3.35 -6.64
C LEU A 112 -30.04 3.83 -6.19
N GLN A 113 -30.40 5.09 -6.46
CA GLN A 113 -31.72 5.63 -6.19
C GLN A 113 -32.78 5.14 -7.19
N ALA A 114 -32.41 4.95 -8.46
CA ALA A 114 -33.31 4.52 -9.53
C ALA A 114 -33.55 3.00 -9.57
N ALA A 115 -32.56 2.19 -9.17
CA ALA A 115 -32.58 0.75 -9.31
C ALA A 115 -33.40 0.06 -8.20
N PRO A 116 -34.24 -0.94 -8.53
CA PRO A 116 -34.98 -1.72 -7.53
C PRO A 116 -34.04 -2.61 -6.73
N GLY A 117 -34.42 -2.92 -5.48
CA GLY A 117 -33.58 -3.71 -4.56
C GLY A 117 -33.15 -5.07 -5.11
N GLN A 118 -33.98 -5.72 -5.93
CA GLN A 118 -33.63 -7.00 -6.57
C GLN A 118 -32.49 -6.85 -7.59
N LEU A 119 -32.46 -5.75 -8.36
CA LEU A 119 -31.38 -5.45 -9.30
C LEU A 119 -30.08 -5.09 -8.54
N LEU A 120 -30.22 -4.37 -7.42
CA LEU A 120 -29.09 -4.01 -6.56
C LEU A 120 -28.45 -5.21 -5.85
N ALA A 121 -29.21 -6.28 -5.60
CA ALA A 121 -28.68 -7.53 -5.10
C ALA A 121 -28.02 -8.41 -6.20
N GLY A 122 -28.26 -8.08 -7.46
CA GLY A 122 -27.78 -8.81 -8.63
C GLY A 122 -26.42 -8.36 -9.16
N VAL A 123 -26.11 -8.81 -10.38
CA VAL A 123 -24.83 -8.54 -11.05
C VAL A 123 -24.65 -7.06 -11.32
N GLU A 124 -25.72 -6.35 -11.71
CA GLU A 124 -25.67 -4.92 -11.98
C GLU A 124 -25.40 -4.10 -10.70
N GLY A 125 -25.95 -4.53 -9.56
CA GLY A 125 -25.62 -3.95 -8.26
C GLY A 125 -24.14 -4.12 -7.90
N ALA A 126 -23.57 -5.31 -8.11
CA ALA A 126 -22.15 -5.57 -7.87
C ALA A 126 -21.26 -4.68 -8.77
N GLN A 127 -21.64 -4.49 -10.03
CA GLN A 127 -20.96 -3.58 -10.95
C GLN A 127 -21.03 -2.12 -10.47
N ALA A 128 -22.19 -1.66 -10.00
CA ALA A 128 -22.32 -0.30 -9.48
C ALA A 128 -21.47 -0.05 -8.23
N PHE A 129 -21.44 -1.00 -7.28
CA PHE A 129 -20.59 -0.86 -6.08
C PHE A 129 -19.08 -0.97 -6.40
N ASP A 130 -18.68 -1.83 -7.35
CA ASP A 130 -17.29 -1.90 -7.82
C ASP A 130 -16.87 -0.59 -8.52
N ALA A 131 -17.73 -0.01 -9.35
CA ALA A 131 -17.50 1.29 -9.97
C ALA A 131 -17.38 2.41 -8.91
N LEU A 132 -18.31 2.47 -7.95
CA LEU A 132 -18.26 3.44 -6.84
C LEU A 132 -16.94 3.34 -6.07
N GLY A 133 -16.54 2.12 -5.70
CA GLY A 133 -15.27 1.88 -5.02
C GLY A 133 -14.08 2.32 -5.87
N THR A 134 -14.10 2.03 -7.17
CA THR A 134 -13.04 2.42 -8.11
C THR A 134 -12.91 3.94 -8.23
N PHE A 135 -14.03 4.67 -8.34
CA PHE A 135 -14.03 6.12 -8.36
C PHE A 135 -13.49 6.70 -7.06
N ALA A 136 -13.95 6.20 -5.91
CA ALA A 136 -13.53 6.67 -4.61
C ALA A 136 -12.03 6.41 -4.35
N ASP A 137 -11.53 5.21 -4.63
CA ASP A 137 -10.10 4.89 -4.46
C ASP A 137 -9.22 5.71 -5.39
N ARG A 138 -9.62 5.88 -6.66
CA ARG A 138 -8.87 6.71 -7.60
C ARG A 138 -8.87 8.19 -7.21
N LEU A 139 -10.00 8.71 -6.74
CA LEU A 139 -10.10 10.07 -6.21
C LEU A 139 -9.16 10.27 -5.01
N ALA A 140 -9.14 9.32 -4.07
CA ALA A 140 -8.25 9.34 -2.91
C ALA A 140 -6.76 9.32 -3.31
N ARG A 141 -6.38 8.48 -4.29
CA ARG A 141 -5.01 8.45 -4.83
C ARG A 141 -4.61 9.77 -5.47
N ARG A 142 -5.47 10.34 -6.31
CA ARG A 142 -5.21 11.63 -6.97
C ARG A 142 -5.08 12.75 -5.93
N ALA A 143 -5.93 12.76 -4.90
CA ALA A 143 -5.85 13.70 -3.79
C ALA A 143 -4.55 13.58 -2.99
N SER A 144 -4.06 12.36 -2.77
CA SER A 144 -2.80 12.11 -2.03
C SER A 144 -1.55 12.64 -2.74
N VAL A 145 -1.59 12.71 -4.08
CA VAL A 145 -0.47 13.22 -4.90
C VAL A 145 -0.64 14.72 -5.22
N ALA A 146 -1.78 15.30 -4.88
CA ALA A 146 -2.06 16.70 -5.16
C ALA A 146 -1.17 17.63 -4.33
N VAL A 147 -0.62 18.66 -4.97
CA VAL A 147 0.14 19.71 -4.27
C VAL A 147 -0.85 20.74 -3.71
N PRO A 148 -0.90 20.95 -2.39
CA PRO A 148 -1.75 21.99 -1.79
C PRO A 148 -1.46 23.38 -2.38
N GLY A 149 -2.50 24.19 -2.55
CA GLY A 149 -2.38 25.57 -3.06
C GLY A 149 -2.28 25.71 -4.59
N LYS A 150 -2.17 24.60 -5.35
CA LYS A 150 -2.32 24.62 -6.82
C LYS A 150 -3.79 24.44 -7.22
N ALA A 151 -4.15 24.89 -8.43
CA ALA A 151 -5.49 24.74 -8.99
C ALA A 151 -5.99 23.28 -9.01
N SER A 152 -5.08 22.32 -9.22
CA SER A 152 -5.39 20.88 -9.14
C SER A 152 -5.77 20.44 -7.73
N GLY A 153 -5.15 21.00 -6.69
CA GLY A 153 -5.49 20.73 -5.29
C GLY A 153 -6.88 21.28 -4.93
N ALA A 154 -7.20 22.50 -5.36
CA ALA A 154 -8.53 23.08 -5.15
C ALA A 154 -9.64 22.26 -5.84
N ARG A 155 -9.41 21.81 -7.08
CA ARG A 155 -10.34 20.91 -7.80
C ARG A 155 -10.55 19.59 -7.04
N LEU A 156 -9.47 18.94 -6.61
CA LEU A 156 -9.55 17.66 -5.92
C LEU A 156 -10.21 17.78 -4.54
N SER A 157 -9.98 18.88 -3.82
CA SER A 157 -10.71 19.19 -2.59
C SER A 157 -12.21 19.28 -2.85
N ALA A 158 -12.62 20.00 -3.90
CA ALA A 158 -14.03 20.12 -4.25
C ALA A 158 -14.63 18.75 -4.67
N HIS A 159 -13.89 17.92 -5.39
CA HIS A 159 -14.31 16.56 -5.75
C HIS A 159 -14.50 15.67 -4.51
N LEU A 160 -13.63 15.79 -3.50
CA LEU A 160 -13.80 15.11 -2.21
C LEU A 160 -15.06 15.60 -1.48
N ASP A 161 -15.36 16.90 -1.52
CA ASP A 161 -16.58 17.44 -0.92
C ASP A 161 -17.86 16.92 -1.60
N VAL A 162 -17.83 16.76 -2.93
CA VAL A 162 -18.92 16.12 -3.69
C VAL A 162 -19.08 14.67 -3.26
N ALA A 163 -17.99 13.90 -3.19
CA ALA A 163 -18.02 12.51 -2.76
C ALA A 163 -18.55 12.35 -1.32
N ASN A 164 -18.11 13.20 -0.39
CA ASN A 164 -18.58 13.22 0.99
C ASN A 164 -20.08 13.52 1.09
N ALA A 165 -20.63 14.37 0.22
CA ALA A 165 -22.06 14.67 0.19
C ALA A 165 -22.91 13.44 -0.17
N TYR A 166 -22.34 12.49 -0.93
CA TYR A 166 -22.96 11.18 -1.22
C TYR A 166 -22.65 10.11 -0.16
N GLY A 167 -22.00 10.47 0.95
CA GLY A 167 -21.66 9.53 2.03
C GLY A 167 -20.37 8.73 1.80
N VAL A 168 -19.61 9.00 0.73
CA VAL A 168 -18.31 8.36 0.51
C VAL A 168 -17.29 8.95 1.47
N ARG A 169 -16.78 8.13 2.40
CA ARG A 169 -15.85 8.56 3.47
C ARG A 169 -14.39 8.30 3.13
N PHE A 170 -13.54 9.22 3.58
CA PHE A 170 -12.09 9.15 3.41
C PHE A 170 -11.39 9.36 4.75
N ALA A 171 -10.42 8.50 5.05
CA ALA A 171 -9.45 8.73 6.11
C ALA A 171 -8.27 9.52 5.56
N THR A 172 -7.68 10.40 6.37
CA THR A 172 -6.51 11.18 5.98
C THR A 172 -5.43 11.08 7.04
N TYR A 173 -4.20 10.84 6.62
CA TYR A 173 -3.03 10.71 7.48
C TYR A 173 -1.94 11.67 7.00
N GLU A 174 -1.17 12.25 7.92
CA GLU A 174 0.04 12.99 7.57
C GLU A 174 1.24 12.04 7.66
N VAL A 175 1.93 11.84 6.55
CA VAL A 175 3.11 10.97 6.44
C VAL A 175 4.24 11.78 5.83
N GLU A 176 5.28 12.04 6.63
CA GLU A 176 6.46 12.81 6.20
C GLU A 176 6.11 14.19 5.57
N GLY A 177 5.14 14.90 6.16
CA GLY A 177 4.67 16.19 5.67
C GLY A 177 3.81 16.13 4.39
N ARG A 178 3.39 14.93 3.96
CA ARG A 178 2.45 14.71 2.86
C ARG A 178 1.13 14.19 3.41
N MET A 179 0.03 14.66 2.83
CA MET A 179 -1.31 14.18 3.15
C MET A 179 -1.61 12.92 2.34
N GLN A 180 -1.81 11.80 3.02
CA GLN A 180 -2.25 10.54 2.44
C GLN A 180 -3.76 10.42 2.65
N VAL A 181 -4.53 10.46 1.57
CA VAL A 181 -5.99 10.30 1.57
C VAL A 181 -6.33 8.87 1.15
N CYS A 182 -7.17 8.21 1.92
CA CYS A 182 -7.55 6.82 1.73
C CYS A 182 -9.05 6.65 1.79
N TYR A 183 -9.64 6.03 0.77
CA TYR A 183 -11.05 5.66 0.80
C TYR A 183 -11.30 4.62 1.89
N GLU A 184 -12.33 4.81 2.72
CA GLU A 184 -12.64 3.86 3.79
C GLU A 184 -13.11 2.50 3.27
N GLY A 185 -13.52 2.39 2.00
CA GLY A 185 -13.73 1.10 1.34
C GLY A 185 -15.13 0.50 1.47
N GLU A 186 -16.15 1.25 1.92
CA GLU A 186 -17.50 0.72 2.14
C GLU A 186 -18.08 -0.01 0.92
N ALA A 187 -17.99 0.58 -0.27
CA ALA A 187 -18.48 -0.02 -1.52
C ALA A 187 -17.75 -1.32 -1.84
N PHE A 188 -16.43 -1.37 -1.64
CA PHE A 188 -15.66 -2.60 -1.82
C PHE A 188 -16.01 -3.68 -0.79
N ARG A 189 -16.30 -3.32 0.46
CA ARG A 189 -16.81 -4.29 1.45
C ARG A 189 -18.16 -4.87 1.03
N ARG A 190 -19.04 -4.06 0.41
CA ARG A 190 -20.30 -4.55 -0.18
C ARG A 190 -20.03 -5.52 -1.33
N VAL A 191 -19.13 -5.18 -2.26
CA VAL A 191 -18.71 -6.08 -3.35
C VAL A 191 -18.22 -7.43 -2.81
N LEU A 192 -17.36 -7.43 -1.78
CA LEU A 192 -16.86 -8.66 -1.17
C LEU A 192 -17.95 -9.48 -0.46
N ALA A 193 -19.03 -8.84 -0.01
CA ALA A 193 -20.18 -9.51 0.60
C ALA A 193 -21.19 -10.04 -0.42
N MET A 194 -21.12 -9.64 -1.70
CA MET A 194 -22.03 -10.06 -2.75
C MET A 194 -21.58 -11.38 -3.39
N PRO A 195 -22.37 -12.47 -3.30
CA PRO A 195 -22.02 -13.75 -3.93
C PRO A 195 -21.89 -13.65 -5.45
N VAL A 196 -22.67 -12.75 -6.07
CA VAL A 196 -22.73 -12.51 -7.52
C VAL A 196 -21.53 -11.71 -8.05
N ALA A 197 -20.69 -11.12 -7.18
CA ALA A 197 -19.52 -10.38 -7.61
C ALA A 197 -18.49 -11.32 -8.26
N ASP A 198 -18.00 -10.94 -9.44
CA ASP A 198 -17.03 -11.71 -10.20
C ASP A 198 -15.64 -11.70 -9.55
N ALA A 199 -14.74 -12.57 -10.03
CA ALA A 199 -13.40 -12.71 -9.47
C ALA A 199 -12.56 -11.42 -9.61
N ALA A 200 -12.70 -10.68 -10.72
CA ALA A 200 -11.95 -9.46 -10.96
C ALA A 200 -12.43 -8.31 -10.05
N GLN A 201 -13.74 -8.18 -9.83
CA GLN A 201 -14.34 -7.26 -8.88
C GLN A 201 -13.87 -7.54 -7.45
N ARG A 202 -13.91 -8.81 -7.02
CA ARG A 202 -13.40 -9.21 -5.70
C ARG A 202 -11.91 -8.93 -5.54
N ALA A 203 -11.11 -9.19 -6.57
CA ALA A 203 -9.68 -8.91 -6.58
C ALA A 203 -9.41 -7.40 -6.47
N ARG A 204 -10.08 -6.55 -7.26
CA ARG A 204 -9.97 -5.08 -7.15
C ARG A 204 -10.36 -4.59 -5.76
N ALA A 205 -11.49 -5.06 -5.24
CA ALA A 205 -11.97 -4.70 -3.90
C ALA A 205 -10.96 -5.07 -2.80
N ALA A 206 -10.44 -6.31 -2.83
CA ALA A 206 -9.44 -6.75 -1.87
C ALA A 206 -8.14 -5.94 -1.98
N LEU A 207 -7.65 -5.67 -3.19
CA LEU A 207 -6.44 -4.88 -3.40
C LEU A 207 -6.58 -3.44 -2.91
N ALA A 208 -7.74 -2.82 -3.12
CA ALA A 208 -8.02 -1.47 -2.65
C ALA A 208 -8.13 -1.40 -1.12
N LEU A 209 -8.79 -2.39 -0.50
CA LEU A 209 -8.96 -2.47 0.96
C LEU A 209 -7.68 -2.78 1.73
N THR A 210 -6.67 -3.36 1.08
CA THR A 210 -5.43 -3.84 1.73
C THR A 210 -4.20 -3.02 1.35
N ARG A 211 -4.39 -1.76 0.91
CA ARG A 211 -3.29 -0.84 0.58
C ARG A 211 -2.43 -0.56 1.81
N PRO A 212 -1.08 -0.65 1.70
CA PRO A 212 -0.16 -0.46 2.80
C PRO A 212 -0.06 1.02 3.21
N GLU A 213 -0.09 1.96 2.25
CA GLU A 213 -0.13 3.40 2.55
C GLU A 213 -1.43 3.86 3.22
N CYS A 214 -2.47 3.00 3.28
CA CYS A 214 -3.74 3.31 3.94
C CYS A 214 -3.86 2.71 5.35
N ILE A 215 -2.76 2.20 5.89
CA ILE A 215 -2.68 1.83 7.30
C ILE A 215 -2.28 3.09 8.08
N ASN A 216 -3.04 3.44 9.13
CA ASN A 216 -2.71 4.57 9.98
C ASN A 216 -1.27 4.39 10.56
N PRO A 217 -0.34 5.32 10.29
CA PRO A 217 1.05 5.19 10.72
C PRO A 217 1.21 5.14 12.23
N ASP A 218 0.30 5.76 12.98
CA ASP A 218 0.35 5.88 14.45
C ASP A 218 -0.27 4.66 15.17
N LEU A 219 -0.68 3.63 14.43
CA LEU A 219 -1.26 2.43 15.04
C LEU A 219 -0.24 1.72 15.94
N PRO A 220 -0.60 1.43 17.21
CA PRO A 220 0.23 0.62 18.08
C PRO A 220 0.37 -0.81 17.51
N ALA A 221 1.50 -1.45 17.80
CA ALA A 221 1.89 -2.73 17.17
C ALA A 221 0.80 -3.83 17.25
N HIS A 222 0.09 -3.93 18.36
CA HIS A 222 -0.96 -4.93 18.53
C HIS A 222 -2.20 -4.69 17.64
N GLU A 223 -2.57 -3.42 17.41
CA GLU A 223 -3.66 -3.07 16.47
C GLU A 223 -3.21 -3.25 15.03
N ARG A 224 -1.96 -2.89 14.71
CA ARG A 224 -1.35 -3.15 13.40
C ARG A 224 -1.37 -4.65 13.06
N ALA A 225 -1.04 -5.51 14.02
CA ALA A 225 -1.14 -6.96 13.85
C ALA A 225 -2.59 -7.43 13.56
N ARG A 226 -3.60 -6.81 14.18
CA ARG A 226 -5.02 -7.10 13.88
C ARG A 226 -5.40 -6.68 12.47
N VAL A 227 -4.90 -5.52 12.00
CA VAL A 227 -5.10 -5.06 10.62
C VAL A 227 -4.47 -6.05 9.63
N HIS A 228 -3.23 -6.48 9.85
CA HIS A 228 -2.59 -7.46 8.96
C HIS A 228 -3.33 -8.81 8.94
N ALA A 229 -3.80 -9.30 10.09
CA ALA A 229 -4.62 -10.51 10.14
C ALA A 229 -5.91 -10.37 9.30
N TRP A 230 -6.61 -9.24 9.43
CA TRP A 230 -7.78 -8.96 8.60
C TRP A 230 -7.44 -8.85 7.10
N GLN A 231 -6.32 -8.23 6.76
CA GLN A 231 -5.86 -8.13 5.36
C GLN A 231 -5.59 -9.53 4.76
N VAL A 232 -4.96 -10.43 5.52
CA VAL A 232 -4.79 -11.84 5.11
C VAL A 232 -6.16 -12.46 4.82
N ASP A 233 -7.12 -12.36 5.74
CA ASP A 233 -8.45 -12.95 5.56
C ASP A 233 -9.18 -12.42 4.32
N VAL A 234 -9.06 -11.12 4.04
CA VAL A 234 -9.66 -10.49 2.84
C VAL A 234 -8.99 -11.03 1.57
N LEU A 235 -7.66 -11.11 1.56
CA LEU A 235 -6.90 -11.51 0.38
C LEU A 235 -7.01 -13.00 0.07
N GLU A 236 -7.07 -13.86 1.08
CA GLU A 236 -7.20 -15.33 0.90
C GLU A 236 -8.56 -15.72 0.31
N ARG A 237 -9.59 -14.89 0.46
CA ARG A 237 -10.92 -15.11 -0.16
C ARG A 237 -10.96 -14.85 -1.66
N VAL A 238 -9.91 -14.26 -2.23
CA VAL A 238 -9.83 -14.00 -3.68
C VAL A 238 -9.34 -15.25 -4.40
N ASP A 239 -10.17 -15.82 -5.28
CA ASP A 239 -9.71 -16.85 -6.19
C ASP A 239 -8.82 -16.23 -7.28
N VAL A 240 -7.58 -16.70 -7.36
CA VAL A 240 -6.56 -16.21 -8.30
C VAL A 240 -6.50 -17.03 -9.59
N ALA A 241 -7.11 -18.21 -9.64
CA ALA A 241 -7.03 -19.11 -10.78
C ALA A 241 -7.73 -18.52 -12.02
N GLY A 242 -8.90 -17.91 -11.82
CA GLY A 242 -9.69 -17.27 -12.89
C GLY A 242 -9.30 -15.84 -13.25
N LEU A 243 -8.27 -15.27 -12.63
CA LEU A 243 -7.87 -13.88 -12.87
C LEU A 243 -6.95 -13.73 -14.10
N PRO A 244 -7.05 -12.60 -14.82
CA PRO A 244 -6.03 -12.17 -15.77
C PRO A 244 -4.64 -12.16 -15.13
N PRO A 245 -3.57 -12.51 -15.87
CA PRO A 245 -2.21 -12.65 -15.31
C PRO A 245 -1.71 -11.43 -14.53
N TYR A 246 -1.89 -10.22 -15.06
CA TYR A 246 -1.48 -8.98 -14.38
C TYR A 246 -2.21 -8.79 -13.03
N LEU A 247 -3.49 -9.12 -12.96
CA LEU A 247 -4.30 -8.95 -11.75
C LEU A 247 -3.98 -10.04 -10.72
N ARG A 248 -3.72 -11.26 -11.18
CA ARG A 248 -3.17 -12.35 -10.36
C ARG A 248 -1.86 -11.93 -9.70
N ASN A 249 -0.93 -11.38 -10.47
CA ASN A 249 0.35 -10.87 -9.96
C ASN A 249 0.14 -9.82 -8.87
N ARG A 250 -0.77 -8.85 -9.07
CA ARG A 250 -1.11 -7.84 -8.05
C ARG A 250 -1.58 -8.46 -6.73
N VAL A 251 -2.47 -9.44 -6.79
CA VAL A 251 -2.96 -10.16 -5.60
C VAL A 251 -1.84 -10.94 -4.92
N GLN A 252 -0.99 -11.65 -5.68
CA GLN A 252 0.14 -12.40 -5.14
C GLN A 252 1.19 -11.50 -4.48
N MET A 253 1.58 -10.39 -5.11
CA MET A 253 2.50 -9.41 -4.52
C MET A 253 1.92 -8.81 -3.23
N ARG A 254 0.61 -8.53 -3.20
CA ARG A 254 -0.10 -8.05 -2.02
C ARG A 254 -0.09 -9.10 -0.90
N ARG A 255 -0.44 -10.35 -1.19
CA ARG A 255 -0.40 -11.47 -0.23
C ARG A 255 1.02 -11.68 0.31
N ALA A 256 2.02 -11.69 -0.56
CA ALA A 256 3.41 -11.81 -0.16
C ALA A 256 3.83 -10.71 0.84
N SER A 257 3.43 -9.47 0.58
CA SER A 257 3.72 -8.33 1.45
C SER A 257 3.06 -8.45 2.82
N VAL A 258 1.76 -8.80 2.86
CA VAL A 258 1.01 -8.93 4.12
C VAL A 258 1.48 -10.14 4.93
N TRP A 259 1.76 -11.28 4.28
CA TRP A 259 2.34 -12.44 4.97
C TRP A 259 3.75 -12.15 5.51
N GLY A 260 4.55 -11.35 4.81
CA GLY A 260 5.83 -10.85 5.31
C GLY A 260 5.65 -9.99 6.57
N ALA A 261 4.67 -9.10 6.59
CA ALA A 261 4.35 -8.30 7.77
C ALA A 261 3.85 -9.16 8.94
N THR A 262 3.01 -10.15 8.67
CA THR A 262 2.52 -11.13 9.66
C THR A 262 3.68 -11.93 10.28
N ALA A 263 4.63 -12.39 9.46
CA ALA A 263 5.82 -13.11 9.95
C ALA A 263 6.65 -12.21 10.90
N PHE A 264 6.84 -10.94 10.55
CA PHE A 264 7.53 -9.99 11.41
C PHE A 264 6.81 -9.77 12.75
N GLU A 265 5.49 -9.51 12.73
CA GLU A 265 4.72 -9.27 13.96
C GLU A 265 4.68 -10.50 14.88
N GLN A 266 4.64 -11.71 14.30
CA GLN A 266 4.76 -12.94 15.07
C GLN A 266 6.16 -13.10 15.66
N ALA A 267 7.21 -12.80 14.89
CA ALA A 267 8.59 -12.90 15.35
C ALA A 267 8.91 -11.94 16.50
N ARG A 268 8.29 -10.75 16.53
CA ARG A 268 8.38 -9.81 17.65
C ARG A 268 7.84 -10.36 18.96
N LYS A 269 6.85 -11.25 18.90
CA LYS A 269 6.30 -11.92 20.10
C LYS A 269 7.17 -13.09 20.52
N ASN A 270 7.49 -13.96 19.57
CA ASN A 270 8.33 -15.12 19.78
C ASN A 270 8.93 -15.59 18.44
N VAL A 271 10.20 -15.31 18.20
CA VAL A 271 10.91 -15.69 16.97
C VAL A 271 10.99 -17.20 16.76
N ALA A 272 10.89 -18.00 17.83
CA ALA A 272 10.93 -19.47 17.76
C ALA A 272 9.55 -20.11 17.51
N ASP A 273 8.47 -19.31 17.43
CA ASP A 273 7.14 -19.83 17.13
C ASP A 273 7.09 -20.39 15.70
N PRO A 274 6.67 -21.66 15.49
CA PRO A 274 6.51 -22.24 14.16
C PRO A 274 5.63 -21.42 13.21
N ALA A 275 4.70 -20.62 13.73
CA ALA A 275 3.87 -19.71 12.96
C ALA A 275 4.70 -18.70 12.15
N VAL A 276 5.84 -18.25 12.69
CA VAL A 276 6.76 -17.30 12.02
C VAL A 276 7.29 -17.89 10.72
N ALA A 277 7.79 -19.13 10.78
CA ALA A 277 8.29 -19.85 9.61
C ALA A 277 7.17 -20.13 8.61
N ALA A 278 5.97 -20.50 9.09
CA ALA A 278 4.81 -20.73 8.23
C ALA A 278 4.37 -19.46 7.47
N ALA A 279 4.31 -18.32 8.16
CA ALA A 279 3.96 -17.02 7.56
C ALA A 279 5.02 -16.57 6.54
N ALA A 280 6.31 -16.71 6.86
CA ALA A 280 7.39 -16.41 5.93
C ALA A 280 7.37 -17.35 4.70
N ALA A 281 7.02 -18.62 4.88
CA ALA A 281 6.96 -19.60 3.79
C ALA A 281 5.80 -19.29 2.85
N ARG A 282 4.66 -18.89 3.42
CA ARG A 282 3.52 -18.39 2.65
C ARG A 282 3.89 -17.12 1.87
N ALA A 283 4.58 -16.17 2.49
CA ALA A 283 5.05 -14.95 1.83
C ALA A 283 5.95 -15.26 0.62
N LEU A 284 6.93 -16.16 0.79
CA LEU A 284 7.83 -16.58 -0.27
C LEU A 284 7.09 -17.34 -1.39
N THR A 285 6.12 -18.19 -1.04
CA THR A 285 5.33 -18.96 -2.00
C THR A 285 4.49 -18.05 -2.89
N GLU A 286 3.81 -17.08 -2.30
CA GLU A 286 3.02 -16.09 -3.06
C GLU A 286 3.91 -15.24 -3.96
N PHE A 287 5.07 -14.79 -3.47
CA PHE A 287 6.02 -14.02 -4.29
C PHE A 287 6.64 -14.85 -5.42
N ALA A 288 6.97 -16.12 -5.17
CA ALA A 288 7.49 -17.03 -6.19
C ALA A 288 6.47 -17.34 -7.29
N GLY A 289 5.16 -17.18 -7.00
CA GLY A 289 4.09 -17.30 -7.98
C GLY A 289 3.95 -16.12 -8.94
N VAL A 290 4.65 -15.00 -8.71
CA VAL A 290 4.56 -13.79 -9.52
C VAL A 290 5.37 -13.97 -10.82
N SER A 291 4.69 -13.81 -11.96
CA SER A 291 5.31 -13.85 -13.29
C SER A 291 5.80 -12.47 -13.70
N LYS A 292 7.11 -12.26 -13.78
CA LYS A 292 7.69 -10.98 -14.26
C LYS A 292 7.31 -10.64 -15.70
N ALA A 293 7.04 -11.66 -16.53
CA ALA A 293 6.63 -11.45 -17.93
C ALA A 293 5.24 -10.81 -18.05
N ASP A 294 4.39 -11.00 -17.02
CA ASP A 294 3.04 -10.46 -16.94
C ASP A 294 2.96 -9.26 -15.99
N LEU A 295 4.08 -8.56 -15.75
CA LEU A 295 4.17 -7.41 -14.86
C LEU A 295 4.16 -6.11 -15.68
N PRO A 296 3.08 -5.31 -15.60
CA PRO A 296 3.07 -3.96 -16.16
C PRO A 296 4.13 -3.05 -15.52
N ASP A 297 4.65 -2.08 -16.27
CA ASP A 297 5.65 -1.13 -15.76
C ASP A 297 5.19 -0.38 -14.50
N GLU A 298 3.89 -0.06 -14.42
CA GLU A 298 3.28 0.60 -13.26
C GLU A 298 3.33 -0.24 -11.97
N ASP A 299 3.42 -1.57 -12.10
CA ASP A 299 3.47 -2.51 -10.97
C ASP A 299 4.91 -2.82 -10.52
N GLN A 300 5.93 -2.31 -11.21
CA GLN A 300 7.33 -2.56 -10.88
C GLN A 300 7.70 -2.09 -9.47
N SER A 301 7.13 -0.97 -9.02
CA SER A 301 7.33 -0.45 -7.67
C SER A 301 6.78 -1.40 -6.60
N ASN A 302 5.56 -1.91 -6.81
CA ASN A 302 4.91 -2.89 -5.93
C ASN A 302 5.66 -4.22 -5.90
N TYR A 303 6.21 -4.65 -7.04
CA TYR A 303 7.04 -5.85 -7.12
C TYR A 303 8.29 -5.72 -6.25
N ASN A 304 9.01 -4.62 -6.37
CA ASN A 304 10.21 -4.36 -5.60
C ASN A 304 9.91 -4.29 -4.09
N ASP A 305 8.81 -3.65 -3.71
CA ASP A 305 8.36 -3.59 -2.31
C ASP A 305 8.02 -4.97 -1.75
N ALA A 306 7.29 -5.79 -2.50
CA ALA A 306 6.99 -7.16 -2.11
C ALA A 306 8.27 -7.99 -1.96
N ALA A 307 9.22 -7.85 -2.89
CA ALA A 307 10.52 -8.52 -2.82
C ALA A 307 11.29 -8.14 -1.55
N MET A 308 11.39 -6.85 -1.23
CA MET A 308 12.07 -6.38 -0.02
C MET A 308 11.38 -6.87 1.27
N ARG A 309 10.05 -6.85 1.32
CA ARG A 309 9.28 -7.32 2.50
C ARG A 309 9.44 -8.81 2.75
N VAL A 310 9.42 -9.63 1.70
CA VAL A 310 9.71 -11.07 1.80
C VAL A 310 11.18 -11.30 2.17
N SER A 311 12.10 -10.56 1.55
CA SER A 311 13.53 -10.63 1.87
C SER A 311 13.81 -10.32 3.34
N ALA A 312 13.13 -9.33 3.93
CA ALA A 312 13.33 -8.93 5.32
C ALA A 312 13.10 -10.11 6.29
N VAL A 313 12.07 -10.93 6.06
CA VAL A 313 11.72 -12.06 6.94
C VAL A 313 12.28 -13.41 6.50
N ARG A 314 13.07 -13.48 5.41
CA ARG A 314 13.51 -14.78 4.83
C ARG A 314 14.26 -15.70 5.79
N TRP A 315 14.92 -15.14 6.80
CA TRP A 315 15.68 -15.93 7.78
C TRP A 315 14.79 -16.77 8.69
N ALA A 316 13.49 -16.47 8.78
CA ALA A 316 12.50 -17.34 9.41
C ALA A 316 12.41 -18.73 8.75
N LEU A 317 12.85 -18.87 7.50
CA LEU A 317 12.83 -20.12 6.74
C LEU A 317 14.07 -20.97 6.98
N VAL A 318 15.08 -20.41 7.65
CA VAL A 318 16.27 -21.16 8.01
C VAL A 318 16.01 -21.77 9.38
N PRO A 319 16.04 -23.11 9.51
CA PRO A 319 15.83 -23.76 10.80
C PRO A 319 16.81 -23.20 11.81
N THR A 320 16.28 -22.63 12.90
CA THR A 320 17.10 -22.25 14.05
C THR A 320 17.57 -23.55 14.68
N THR A 321 18.82 -23.93 14.44
CA THR A 321 19.45 -24.97 15.26
C THR A 321 19.46 -24.46 16.69
N ALA A 322 19.07 -25.31 17.64
CA ALA A 322 19.17 -25.00 19.07
C ALA A 322 20.55 -24.39 19.35
N PRO A 323 20.67 -23.39 20.25
CA PRO A 323 21.95 -22.76 20.54
C PRO A 323 22.94 -23.87 20.79
N ALA A 324 23.93 -23.99 19.90
CA ALA A 324 24.95 -25.01 20.04
C ALA A 324 25.53 -24.82 21.43
N ALA A 325 25.58 -25.90 22.23
CA ALA A 325 26.35 -25.90 23.46
C ALA A 325 27.70 -25.23 23.15
N PRO A 326 28.19 -24.30 24.02
CA PRO A 326 29.30 -23.40 23.70
C PRO A 326 30.38 -24.21 23.00
N SER A 327 30.55 -23.93 21.71
CA SER A 327 31.38 -24.79 20.90
C SER A 327 32.80 -24.69 21.47
N LYS A 328 33.50 -25.81 21.59
CA LYS A 328 34.96 -25.79 21.83
C LYS A 328 35.73 -25.13 20.66
N ALA A 329 35.04 -24.58 19.66
CA ALA A 329 35.68 -23.88 18.56
C ALA A 329 36.22 -22.54 19.06
N ALA A 330 37.47 -22.26 18.69
CA ALA A 330 38.14 -20.99 19.00
C ALA A 330 37.52 -19.77 18.29
N ARG A 331 36.46 -19.95 17.49
CA ARG A 331 35.84 -18.88 16.70
C ARG A 331 34.61 -18.32 17.43
N PRO A 332 34.40 -17.00 17.35
CA PRO A 332 33.28 -16.38 18.02
C PRO A 332 31.94 -16.79 17.39
N THR A 333 30.95 -17.02 18.24
CA THR A 333 29.57 -17.36 17.88
C THR A 333 28.60 -16.43 18.60
N LEU A 334 27.34 -16.43 18.15
CA LEU A 334 26.28 -15.61 18.74
C LEU A 334 25.32 -16.46 19.56
N VAL A 335 24.96 -15.93 20.72
CA VAL A 335 23.85 -16.43 21.54
C VAL A 335 22.90 -15.26 21.80
N THR A 336 21.61 -15.55 21.89
CA THR A 336 20.58 -14.56 22.22
C THR A 336 19.96 -14.87 23.57
N GLU A 337 19.70 -13.84 24.37
CA GLU A 337 18.96 -13.94 25.62
C GLU A 337 17.94 -12.80 25.75
N PRO A 338 16.87 -13.00 26.54
CA PRO A 338 15.98 -11.89 26.90
C PRO A 338 16.72 -10.79 27.67
N GLY A 339 16.47 -9.53 27.31
CA GLY A 339 16.96 -8.35 28.02
C GLY A 339 15.87 -7.75 28.92
N ALA A 340 15.70 -6.43 28.86
CA ALA A 340 14.52 -5.76 29.38
C ALA A 340 13.22 -6.27 28.68
N PRO A 341 12.02 -5.99 29.22
CA PRO A 341 10.77 -6.39 28.57
C PRO A 341 10.69 -5.95 27.10
N GLY A 342 10.56 -6.93 26.19
CA GLY A 342 10.52 -6.71 24.74
C GLY A 342 11.89 -6.55 24.07
N GLU A 343 12.98 -6.64 24.83
CA GLU A 343 14.34 -6.51 24.35
C GLU A 343 14.99 -7.89 24.17
N THR A 344 15.74 -8.07 23.08
CA THR A 344 16.61 -9.23 22.84
C THR A 344 18.07 -8.78 22.88
N CYS A 345 18.86 -9.42 23.74
CA CYS A 345 20.30 -9.20 23.83
C CYS A 345 21.06 -10.22 22.98
N VAL A 346 21.93 -9.71 22.12
CA VAL A 346 22.89 -10.48 21.33
C VAL A 346 24.22 -10.50 22.09
N LEU A 347 24.71 -11.71 22.35
CA LEU A 347 25.97 -11.97 23.04
C LEU A 347 26.95 -12.61 22.06
N LEU A 348 28.13 -12.02 21.95
CA LEU A 348 29.26 -12.63 21.27
C LEU A 348 30.06 -13.46 22.27
N VAL A 349 30.18 -14.76 22.03
CA VAL A 349 30.83 -15.72 22.92
C VAL A 349 31.89 -16.51 22.15
N ASP A 350 32.85 -17.08 22.87
CA ASP A 350 33.84 -18.02 22.31
C ASP A 350 34.14 -19.12 23.34
N SER A 351 35.20 -19.91 23.12
CA SER A 351 35.60 -20.99 24.04
C SER A 351 36.04 -20.52 25.44
N GLN A 352 36.39 -19.23 25.60
CA GLN A 352 36.87 -18.63 26.86
C GLN A 352 35.84 -17.68 27.49
N HIS A 353 34.97 -17.08 26.69
CA HIS A 353 34.00 -16.06 27.07
C HIS A 353 32.59 -16.62 26.92
N THR A 354 31.96 -16.99 28.03
CA THR A 354 30.60 -17.53 28.05
C THR A 354 29.54 -16.42 28.07
N ALA A 355 28.26 -16.78 28.06
CA ALA A 355 27.16 -15.82 28.16
C ALA A 355 27.20 -14.95 29.44
N GLN A 356 27.87 -15.42 30.50
CA GLN A 356 28.04 -14.66 31.75
C GLN A 356 29.09 -13.54 31.65
N ALA A 357 30.07 -13.71 30.75
CA ALA A 357 31.14 -12.74 30.51
C ALA A 357 31.46 -12.71 29.00
N PRO A 358 30.52 -12.22 28.18
CA PRO A 358 30.64 -12.25 26.72
C PRO A 358 31.71 -11.27 26.23
N LEU A 359 32.26 -11.53 25.05
CA LEU A 359 33.15 -10.61 24.35
C LEU A 359 32.48 -9.28 24.00
N LEU A 360 31.17 -9.34 23.72
CA LEU A 360 30.32 -8.19 23.45
C LEU A 360 28.88 -8.51 23.81
N ARG A 361 28.18 -7.55 24.42
CA ARG A 361 26.74 -7.58 24.63
C ARG A 361 26.10 -6.37 23.97
N ARG A 362 25.10 -6.59 23.12
CA ARG A 362 24.28 -5.52 22.53
C ARG A 362 22.82 -5.94 22.49
N CYS A 363 21.95 -5.09 22.99
CA CYS A 363 20.52 -5.37 23.07
C CYS A 363 19.72 -4.49 22.10
N THR A 364 18.53 -4.96 21.69
CA THR A 364 17.65 -4.30 20.73
C THR A 364 16.19 -4.68 20.96
N TYR A 365 15.28 -3.78 20.58
CA TYR A 365 13.84 -4.04 20.52
C TYR A 365 13.39 -4.59 19.15
N GLY A 366 14.31 -4.74 18.20
CA GLY A 366 14.06 -5.35 16.90
C GLY A 366 14.10 -6.88 16.92
N VAL A 367 13.64 -7.49 15.83
CA VAL A 367 13.74 -8.95 15.66
C VAL A 367 15.17 -9.32 15.28
N VAL A 368 15.79 -10.17 16.11
CA VAL A 368 17.12 -10.73 15.83
C VAL A 368 16.97 -12.05 15.06
N TRP A 369 17.42 -12.08 13.82
CA TRP A 369 17.42 -13.30 13.00
C TRP A 369 18.70 -14.09 13.23
N SER A 370 18.83 -14.80 14.35
CA SER A 370 20.07 -15.49 14.75
C SER A 370 20.60 -16.49 13.71
N ALA A 371 19.72 -17.15 12.94
CA ALA A 371 20.09 -18.05 11.85
C ALA A 371 20.84 -17.36 10.70
N SER A 372 20.86 -16.03 10.66
CA SER A 372 21.64 -15.24 9.69
C SER A 372 23.10 -15.03 10.07
N ALA A 373 23.50 -15.43 11.27
CA ALA A 373 24.85 -15.22 11.78
C ALA A 373 25.90 -15.86 10.87
N SER A 374 26.86 -15.07 10.40
CA SER A 374 27.99 -15.54 9.59
C SER A 374 29.29 -14.99 10.15
N THR A 375 30.22 -15.85 10.53
CA THR A 375 31.54 -15.48 11.04
C THR A 375 32.58 -15.58 9.93
N ASN A 376 33.46 -14.59 9.80
CA ASN A 376 34.55 -14.64 8.83
C ASN A 376 35.57 -15.75 9.16
N ARG A 377 36.42 -16.08 8.19
CA ARG A 377 37.40 -17.17 8.36
C ARG A 377 38.41 -16.87 9.47
N GLU A 378 38.78 -15.61 9.63
CA GLU A 378 39.75 -15.11 10.59
C GLU A 378 39.21 -15.07 12.03
N GLY A 379 37.89 -15.19 12.23
CA GLY A 379 37.26 -15.10 13.55
C GLY A 379 37.30 -13.69 14.15
N THR A 380 37.41 -12.66 13.30
CA THR A 380 37.52 -11.25 13.68
C THR A 380 36.27 -10.44 13.36
N ALA A 381 35.29 -11.02 12.64
CA ALA A 381 34.03 -10.37 12.34
C ALA A 381 32.86 -11.35 12.25
N VAL A 382 31.67 -10.90 12.66
CA VAL A 382 30.40 -11.59 12.54
C VAL A 382 29.36 -10.65 11.94
N ALA A 383 28.67 -11.10 10.90
CA ALA A 383 27.52 -10.41 10.31
C ALA A 383 26.21 -11.03 10.83
N LEU A 384 25.24 -10.19 11.19
CA LEU A 384 23.95 -10.60 11.74
C LEU A 384 22.83 -9.70 11.20
N ALA A 385 21.76 -10.29 10.70
CA ALA A 385 20.59 -9.56 10.25
C ALA A 385 19.65 -9.24 11.44
N VAL A 386 19.32 -7.95 11.58
CA VAL A 386 18.41 -7.46 12.63
C VAL A 386 17.34 -6.59 11.97
N GLN A 387 16.08 -6.85 12.30
CA GLN A 387 14.94 -6.17 11.71
C GLN A 387 14.25 -5.28 12.76
N PRO A 388 14.55 -3.98 12.82
CA PRO A 388 13.93 -3.08 13.78
C PRO A 388 12.48 -2.71 13.41
N LEU A 389 12.14 -2.68 12.12
CA LEU A 389 10.81 -2.28 11.64
C LEU A 389 10.29 -3.25 10.57
N GLU A 390 8.98 -3.22 10.35
CA GLU A 390 8.33 -3.97 9.28
C GLU A 390 8.92 -3.59 7.92
N GLY A 391 9.37 -4.59 7.14
CA GLY A 391 9.98 -4.34 5.82
C GLY A 391 11.33 -3.62 5.85
N TRP A 392 11.92 -3.35 7.02
CA TRP A 392 13.24 -2.73 7.17
C TRP A 392 14.20 -3.63 7.95
N ARG A 393 15.20 -4.20 7.27
CA ARG A 393 16.20 -5.06 7.90
C ARG A 393 17.62 -4.55 7.67
N GLU A 394 18.33 -4.39 8.77
CA GLU A 394 19.70 -3.89 8.83
C GLU A 394 20.69 -5.03 9.01
N LEU A 395 21.96 -4.74 8.75
CA LEU A 395 23.05 -5.67 9.00
C LEU A 395 23.89 -5.16 10.17
N TRP A 396 23.88 -5.89 11.27
CA TRP A 396 24.83 -5.68 12.36
C TRP A 396 26.16 -6.35 12.01
N VAL A 397 27.25 -5.63 12.19
CA VAL A 397 28.61 -6.11 11.95
C VAL A 397 29.37 -6.01 13.27
N LEU A 398 29.57 -7.15 13.91
CA LEU A 398 30.38 -7.27 15.11
C LEU A 398 31.81 -7.51 14.67
N ARG A 399 32.77 -6.68 15.10
CA ARG A 399 34.17 -6.78 14.67
C ARG A 399 35.14 -6.56 15.82
N LYS A 400 36.27 -7.25 15.73
CA LYS A 400 37.39 -7.09 16.65
C LYS A 400 38.22 -5.87 16.24
N THR A 401 38.53 -5.02 17.21
CA THR A 401 39.43 -3.86 17.09
C THR A 401 40.54 -3.92 18.12
N GLU A 402 41.46 -2.95 18.09
CA GLU A 402 42.50 -2.80 19.12
C GLU A 402 41.90 -2.62 20.53
N GLY A 403 40.76 -1.94 20.63
CA GLY A 403 40.05 -1.68 21.89
C GLY A 403 39.07 -2.78 22.32
N GLY A 404 39.02 -3.92 21.61
CA GLY A 404 38.07 -5.00 21.86
C GLY A 404 37.01 -5.14 20.76
N TRP A 405 35.94 -5.86 21.07
CA TRP A 405 34.84 -6.07 20.13
C TRP A 405 33.86 -4.90 20.13
N LEU A 406 33.36 -4.55 18.96
CA LEU A 406 32.32 -3.54 18.80
C LEU A 406 31.29 -3.99 17.76
N ALA A 407 30.09 -3.43 17.84
CA ALA A 407 29.00 -3.71 16.90
C ALA A 407 28.63 -2.42 16.16
N ASP A 408 28.83 -2.39 14.86
CA ASP A 408 28.36 -1.33 13.97
C ASP A 408 27.07 -1.77 13.25
N VAL A 409 26.26 -0.80 12.83
CA VAL A 409 25.00 -1.05 12.09
C VAL A 409 25.15 -0.52 10.67
N LEU A 410 24.88 -1.39 9.70
CA LEU A 410 24.79 -1.04 8.30
C LEU A 410 23.31 -1.01 7.86
N PRO A 411 22.71 0.18 7.72
CA PRO A 411 21.32 0.28 7.29
C PRO A 411 21.17 0.07 5.78
N PRO A 412 19.99 -0.34 5.29
CA PRO A 412 19.66 -0.40 3.86
C PRO A 412 19.91 0.91 3.11
N ALA A 413 19.58 2.04 3.73
CA ALA A 413 19.81 3.38 3.21
C ALA A 413 20.14 4.37 4.34
N ALA A 414 20.72 5.52 3.98
CA ALA A 414 21.15 6.55 4.94
C ALA A 414 20.02 7.46 5.44
N THR A 415 18.83 7.43 4.81
CA THR A 415 17.69 8.32 5.12
C THR A 415 16.42 7.50 5.31
N THR A 416 15.54 8.01 6.18
CA THR A 416 14.16 7.57 6.54
C THR A 416 13.72 6.16 6.12
N PRO A 417 13.41 5.27 7.08
CA PRO A 417 13.02 3.91 6.75
C PRO A 417 11.59 3.85 6.18
N GLU A 418 11.45 3.68 4.86
CA GLU A 418 10.20 3.24 4.24
C GLU A 418 10.17 1.71 4.15
N THR A 419 11.03 1.13 3.31
CA THR A 419 11.21 -0.32 3.14
C THR A 419 12.62 -0.55 2.60
N GLY A 420 13.34 -1.53 3.15
CA GLY A 420 14.70 -1.81 2.71
C GLY A 420 15.36 -2.98 3.43
N VAL A 421 16.32 -3.60 2.78
CA VAL A 421 17.06 -4.75 3.29
C VAL A 421 18.54 -4.57 2.99
N ALA A 422 19.38 -4.68 4.02
CA ALA A 422 20.81 -4.93 3.88
C ALA A 422 21.08 -6.42 4.14
N GLU A 423 21.86 -7.04 3.25
CA GLU A 423 22.23 -8.45 3.33
C GLU A 423 23.74 -8.62 3.29
N TRP A 424 24.26 -9.44 4.19
CA TRP A 424 25.58 -10.03 4.00
C TRP A 424 25.54 -11.01 2.82
N ALA A 425 26.46 -10.82 1.88
CA ALA A 425 26.56 -11.60 0.64
C ALA A 425 27.85 -12.42 0.53
N GLY A 426 28.82 -12.25 1.44
CA GLY A 426 30.08 -12.99 1.43
C GLY A 426 31.21 -12.31 2.20
N TRP A 427 32.25 -13.07 2.53
CA TRP A 427 33.49 -12.55 3.13
C TRP A 427 34.60 -12.53 2.07
N VAL A 428 35.33 -11.43 1.96
CA VAL A 428 36.54 -11.39 1.14
C VAL A 428 37.70 -11.93 1.99
N PRO A 429 38.52 -12.87 1.48
CA PRO A 429 39.68 -13.38 2.23
C PRO A 429 40.63 -12.27 2.68
N GLY A 430 41.20 -12.42 3.88
CA GLY A 430 42.09 -11.41 4.47
C GLY A 430 41.43 -10.60 5.58
N GLY A 431 40.14 -10.84 5.87
CA GLY A 431 39.48 -10.33 7.08
C GLY A 431 39.29 -8.82 7.16
N GLN A 432 39.36 -8.11 6.02
CA GLN A 432 39.21 -6.64 5.97
C GLN A 432 37.95 -6.16 5.26
N GLN A 433 37.33 -7.01 4.44
CA GLN A 433 36.23 -6.62 3.57
C GLN A 433 35.11 -7.67 3.58
N MET A 434 33.89 -7.21 3.33
CA MET A 434 32.73 -8.05 3.09
C MET A 434 31.96 -7.58 1.86
N LEU A 435 31.13 -8.47 1.35
CA LEU A 435 30.22 -8.23 0.25
C LEU A 435 28.83 -7.98 0.82
N VAL A 436 28.16 -6.93 0.36
CA VAL A 436 26.83 -6.53 0.84
C VAL A 436 25.89 -6.31 -0.35
N ALA A 437 24.67 -6.82 -0.26
CA ALA A 437 23.58 -6.40 -1.14
C ALA A 437 22.64 -5.48 -0.36
N ARG A 438 22.29 -4.32 -0.93
CA ARG A 438 21.30 -3.40 -0.36
C ARG A 438 20.19 -3.15 -1.35
N GLU A 439 18.97 -3.19 -0.85
CA GLU A 439 17.78 -2.71 -1.53
C GLU A 439 17.06 -1.75 -0.60
N ALA A 440 16.63 -0.61 -1.12
CA ALA A 440 15.82 0.32 -0.35
C ALA A 440 14.92 1.12 -1.28
N ARG A 441 13.76 1.49 -0.76
CA ARG A 441 12.94 2.56 -1.30
C ARG A 441 13.01 3.75 -0.36
N GLY A 442 13.28 4.93 -0.91
CA GLY A 442 13.25 6.19 -0.16
C GLY A 442 12.84 7.33 -1.08
N GLN A 443 11.94 8.19 -0.62
CA GLN A 443 11.38 9.30 -1.41
C GLN A 443 10.76 8.81 -2.73
N GLY A 444 10.16 7.62 -2.72
CA GLY A 444 9.54 6.99 -3.89
C GLY A 444 10.52 6.44 -4.94
N ARG A 445 11.83 6.43 -4.67
CA ARG A 445 12.83 5.84 -5.57
C ARG A 445 13.35 4.52 -5.01
N TYR A 446 13.26 3.47 -5.82
CA TYR A 446 13.89 2.19 -5.53
C TYR A 446 15.36 2.22 -5.95
N ARG A 447 16.23 1.75 -5.07
CA ARG A 447 17.66 1.58 -5.32
C ARG A 447 18.06 0.18 -4.92
N LYS A 448 18.78 -0.49 -5.82
CA LYS A 448 19.48 -1.74 -5.56
C LYS A 448 20.97 -1.55 -5.79
N SER A 449 21.79 -1.97 -4.84
CA SER A 449 23.25 -1.92 -4.93
C SER A 449 23.90 -3.18 -4.40
N PHE A 450 25.04 -3.51 -5.01
CA PHE A 450 25.98 -4.52 -4.56
C PHE A 450 27.29 -3.82 -4.23
N GLU A 451 27.83 -4.10 -3.06
CA GLU A 451 28.86 -3.28 -2.42
C GLU A 451 30.00 -4.13 -1.87
N VAL A 452 31.23 -3.62 -2.04
CA VAL A 452 32.41 -4.08 -1.30
C VAL A 452 32.61 -3.11 -0.15
N VAL A 453 32.47 -3.61 1.08
CA VAL A 453 32.46 -2.80 2.30
C VAL A 453 33.67 -3.17 3.14
N ARG A 454 34.45 -2.16 3.57
CA ARG A 454 35.51 -2.35 4.57
C ARG A 454 34.90 -2.59 5.93
N LEU A 455 35.45 -3.53 6.67
CA LEU A 455 35.02 -3.79 8.04
C LEU A 455 35.42 -2.66 8.97
N ASP A 456 36.52 -1.98 8.69
CA ASP A 456 36.87 -0.77 9.42
C ASP A 456 35.99 0.40 8.99
N GLY A 457 35.17 0.89 9.91
CA GLY A 457 34.25 2.01 9.71
C GLY A 457 33.06 1.73 8.78
N LEU A 458 32.86 0.50 8.30
CA LEU A 458 31.79 0.10 7.37
C LEU A 458 31.71 0.98 6.11
N THR A 459 32.86 1.41 5.59
CA THR A 459 32.94 2.27 4.41
C THR A 459 32.78 1.47 3.12
N THR A 460 31.91 1.93 2.22
CA THR A 460 31.73 1.32 0.89
C THR A 460 32.88 1.74 -0.03
N GLU A 461 33.73 0.80 -0.46
CA GLU A 461 34.82 1.05 -1.40
C GLU A 461 34.36 1.03 -2.85
N ARG A 462 33.44 0.11 -3.17
CA ARG A 462 32.91 -0.08 -4.52
C ARG A 462 31.43 -0.37 -4.46
N VAL A 463 30.70 0.16 -5.43
CA VAL A 463 29.25 0.01 -5.54
C VAL A 463 28.84 -0.13 -7.01
N THR A 464 27.90 -1.02 -7.30
CA THR A 464 27.27 -1.17 -8.62
C THR A 464 25.83 -1.66 -8.48
N GLY A 465 25.00 -1.45 -9.50
CA GLY A 465 23.68 -2.07 -9.60
C GLY A 465 23.71 -3.49 -10.18
N ASP A 466 24.84 -3.91 -10.76
CA ASP A 466 25.00 -5.21 -11.44
C ASP A 466 26.16 -6.02 -10.84
N VAL A 467 25.84 -7.19 -10.28
CA VAL A 467 26.81 -8.11 -9.67
C VAL A 467 27.87 -8.59 -10.66
N ALA A 468 27.57 -8.66 -11.95
CA ALA A 468 28.54 -9.05 -12.97
C ALA A 468 29.71 -8.06 -13.07
N ALA A 469 29.47 -6.79 -12.73
CA ALA A 469 30.48 -5.73 -12.74
C ALA A 469 31.39 -5.71 -11.50
N LEU A 470 31.20 -6.61 -10.52
CA LEU A 470 32.05 -6.73 -9.32
C LEU A 470 32.82 -8.06 -9.29
N PRO A 471 34.11 -8.08 -9.67
CA PRO A 471 34.93 -9.30 -9.65
C PRO A 471 34.99 -10.01 -8.29
N LEU A 472 35.01 -9.25 -7.19
CA LEU A 472 35.02 -9.82 -5.84
C LEU A 472 33.71 -10.55 -5.52
N PHE A 473 32.57 -10.04 -5.99
CA PHE A 473 31.27 -10.72 -5.86
C PHE A 473 31.25 -12.03 -6.63
N GLN A 474 31.76 -12.03 -7.87
CA GLN A 474 31.82 -13.25 -8.67
C GLN A 474 32.65 -14.35 -8.00
N ARG A 475 33.73 -13.96 -7.32
CA ARG A 475 34.68 -14.90 -6.71
C ARG A 475 34.32 -15.34 -5.30
N TRP A 476 33.75 -14.46 -4.48
CA TRP A 476 33.62 -14.66 -3.03
C TRP A 476 32.20 -14.51 -2.49
N GLN A 477 31.18 -14.43 -3.34
CA GLN A 477 29.79 -14.53 -2.89
C GLN A 477 29.54 -15.85 -2.16
N ASP A 478 28.82 -15.77 -1.05
CA ASP A 478 28.43 -16.94 -0.28
C ASP A 478 27.43 -17.80 -1.09
N PRO A 479 27.67 -19.11 -1.25
CA PRO A 479 26.78 -19.97 -2.02
C PRO A 479 25.36 -20.09 -1.45
N ALA A 480 25.19 -20.02 -0.13
CA ALA A 480 23.87 -20.08 0.49
C ALA A 480 23.10 -18.77 0.25
N TRP A 481 23.75 -17.62 0.42
CA TRP A 481 23.21 -16.32 0.04
C TRP A 481 22.76 -16.31 -1.42
N LYS A 482 23.64 -16.71 -2.35
CA LYS A 482 23.33 -16.74 -3.80
C LYS A 482 22.09 -17.57 -4.13
N ARG A 483 21.88 -18.70 -3.44
CA ARG A 483 20.71 -19.57 -3.67
C ARG A 483 19.41 -19.00 -3.11
N GLN A 484 19.48 -18.18 -2.06
CA GLN A 484 18.31 -17.80 -1.26
C GLN A 484 17.91 -16.32 -1.41
N THR A 485 18.82 -15.44 -1.80
CA THR A 485 18.54 -14.01 -1.93
C THR A 485 17.52 -13.73 -3.02
N LEU A 486 16.62 -12.76 -2.77
CA LEU A 486 15.72 -12.24 -3.81
C LEU A 486 16.36 -11.07 -4.58
N SER A 487 17.49 -10.51 -4.11
CA SER A 487 18.17 -9.38 -4.76
C SER A 487 18.73 -9.70 -6.14
N LEU A 488 19.00 -10.99 -6.39
CA LEU A 488 19.47 -11.52 -7.67
C LEU A 488 18.34 -11.93 -8.62
N ARG A 489 17.08 -11.96 -8.16
CA ARG A 489 15.96 -12.47 -8.95
C ARG A 489 15.44 -11.47 -9.96
#